data_AF-A0A4Q3UVZ1-F1
#
_entry.id   AF-A0A4Q3UVZ1-F1
#
_cell.length_a   1.000
_cell.length_b   1.000
_cell.length_c   1.000
_cell.angle_alpha   90.00
_cell.angle_beta   90.00
_cell.angle_gamma   90.00
#
_symmetry.space_group_name_H-M   'P 1'
#
loop_
_entity.id
_entity.type
_entity.pdbx_description
1 polymer ?
#
loop_
_entity_poly.entity_id
_entity_poly.type
_entity_poly.pdbx_seq_one_letter_code
_entity_poly.pdbx_strand_id
1 'polypeptide(L)' 'MLRITLKKSPIGHNPRNRKTIQSLGIHKVGQTVEHEDSPT' A
#
# COMPACT_ATOMS: atom_id res chain seq x y z
N MET A 1 -6.88 -5.35 12.92
CA MET A 1 -6.35 -4.06 12.44
C MET A 1 -4.89 -4.24 12.06
N LEU A 2 -4.56 -3.97 10.81
CA LEU A 2 -3.22 -4.07 10.25
C LEU A 2 -2.69 -2.67 9.97
N ARG A 3 -1.50 -2.38 10.48
CA ARG A 3 -0.77 -1.14 10.18
C ARG A 3 0.16 -1.39 9.01
N ILE A 4 -0.12 -0.78 7.86
CA ILE A 4 0.61 -0.99 6.61
C ILE A 4 1.40 0.28 6.30
N THR A 5 2.71 0.15 6.07
CA THR A 5 3.60 1.28 5.72
C THR A 5 4.32 1.00 4.40
N LEU A 6 4.26 1.94 3.46
CA LEU A 6 5.00 1.83 2.20
C LEU A 6 6.46 2.23 2.42
N LYS A 7 7.35 1.23 2.54
CA LYS A 7 8.79 1.47 2.78
C LYS A 7 9.61 1.75 1.51
N LYS A 8 9.15 1.32 0.34
CA LYS A 8 9.87 1.43 -0.93
C LYS A 8 9.01 2.06 -2.02
N SER A 9 9.66 2.74 -2.96
CA SER A 9 8.97 3.38 -4.09
C SER A 9 8.29 2.34 -4.99
N PRO A 10 7.06 2.58 -5.48
CA PRO A 10 6.38 1.70 -6.44
C PRO A 10 6.85 1.90 -7.90
N ILE A 11 7.85 2.77 -8.13
CA ILE A 11 8.44 3.00 -9.46
C ILE A 11 9.30 1.78 -9.85
N GLY A 12 9.17 1.29 -11.08
CA GLY A 12 9.88 0.10 -11.56
C GLY A 12 9.33 -1.25 -11.09
N HIS A 13 8.34 -1.27 -10.19
CA HIS A 13 7.64 -2.48 -9.77
C HIS A 13 6.46 -2.82 -10.68
N ASN A 14 5.97 -4.07 -10.57
CA ASN A 14 4.83 -4.57 -11.32
C ASN A 14 3.63 -3.59 -11.25
N PRO A 15 3.03 -3.22 -12.40
CA PRO A 15 1.86 -2.35 -12.44
C PRO A 15 0.70 -2.80 -11.53
N ARG A 16 0.53 -4.11 -11.29
CA ARG A 16 -0.48 -4.64 -10.37
C ARG A 16 -0.23 -4.18 -8.93
N ASN A 17 1.00 -4.25 -8.46
CA ASN A 17 1.37 -3.82 -7.11
C ASN A 17 1.15 -2.31 -6.94
N ARG A 18 1.44 -1.52 -7.99
CA ARG A 18 1.16 -0.08 -7.97
C ARG A 18 -0.34 0.20 -7.79
N LYS A 19 -1.22 -0.56 -8.45
CA LYS A 19 -2.67 -0.45 -8.26
C LYS A 19 -3.11 -0.84 -6.85
N THR A 20 -2.54 -1.90 -6.27
CA THR A 20 -2.83 -2.31 -4.89
C THR A 20 -2.43 -1.23 -3.88
N ILE A 21 -1.27 -0.59 -4.06
CA ILE A 21 -0.82 0.50 -3.21
C ILE A 21 -1.80 1.70 -3.29
N GLN A 22 -2.31 2.01 -4.50
CA GLN A 22 -3.31 3.04 -4.70
C GLN A 22 -4.67 2.70 -4.08
N SER A 23 -5.11 1.44 -4.18
CA SER A 23 -6.37 0.99 -3.57
C SER A 23 -6.32 0.97 -2.05
N LEU A 24 -5.13 0.78 -1.47
CA LEU A 24 -4.87 0.92 -0.04
C LEU A 24 -4.83 2.39 0.43
N GLY A 25 -4.94 3.37 -0.48
CA GLY A 25 -4.90 4.80 -0.14
C GLY A 25 -3.50 5.34 0.17
N ILE A 26 -2.45 4.63 -0.26
CA ILE A 26 -1.06 5.02 -0.03
C ILE A 26 -0.52 5.73 -1.28
N HIS A 27 -0.13 7.00 -1.12
CA HIS A 27 0.36 7.84 -2.22
C HIS A 27 1.85 8.16 -2.13
N LYS A 28 2.45 8.08 -0.93
CA LYS A 28 3.86 8.47 -0.69
C LYS A 28 4.62 7.40 0.11
N VAL A 29 5.92 7.31 -0.14
CA VAL A 29 6.83 6.48 0.66
C VAL A 29 6.87 7.01 2.10
N GLY A 30 6.82 6.11 3.08
CA GLY A 30 6.74 6.43 4.51
C GLY A 30 5.30 6.62 5.02
N GLN A 31 4.30 6.72 4.13
CA GLN A 31 2.91 6.80 4.54
C GLN A 31 2.45 5.49 5.17
N THR A 32 1.70 5.62 6.26
CA THR A 32 1.10 4.51 6.99
C THR A 32 -0.42 4.62 6.93
N VAL A 33 -1.09 3.49 6.70
CA VAL A 33 -2.55 3.36 6.72
C VAL A 33 -2.92 2.19 7.64
N GLU A 34 -4.00 2.35 8.39
CA GLU A 34 -4.58 1.29 9.21
C GLU A 34 -5.78 0.68 8.47
N HIS A 35 -5.82 -0.64 8.39
CA HIS A 35 -6.90 -1.36 7.72
C HIS A 35 -7.44 -2.48 8.62
N GLU A 36 -8.70 -2.88 8.41
CA GLU A 36 -9.25 -4.03 9.09
C GLU A 36 -8.66 -5.33 8.49
N ASP A 37 -8.51 -6.36 9.32
CA ASP A 37 -7.99 -7.64 8.84
C ASP A 37 -9.17 -8.44 8.26
N SER A 38 -9.42 -8.24 6.96
CA SER A 38 -10.47 -8.90 6.20
C SER A 38 -9.85 -9.76 5.09
N PRO A 39 -10.38 -10.97 4.80
CA PRO A 39 -9.81 -11.90 3.82
C PRO A 39 -10.01 -11.51 2.34
N THR A 40 -10.52 -10.31 2.05
CA THR A 40 -10.98 -9.84 0.72
C THR A 40 -9.95 -9.02 -0.04
#